data_AF-A0A4R7NQZ4-F1
#
_entry.id   AF-A0A4R7NQZ4-F1
#
_cell.length_a   1.000
_cell.length_b   1.000
_cell.length_c   1.000
_cell.angle_alpha   90.00
_cell.angle_beta   90.00
_cell.angle_gamma   90.00
#
_symmetry.space_group_name_H-M   'P 1'
#
loop_
_entity.id
_entity.type
_entity.pdbx_description
1 polymer ?
#
loop_
_entity_poly.entity_id
_entity_poly.type
_entity_poly.pdbx_seq_one_letter_code
_entity_poly.pdbx_strand_id
1 'polypeptide(L)'
;MLTKGSSGNHLAGVLRSLVSKEHTVTIFSKKTTRPLQADITNLDLETGAFDLIVNYEKSDIDSYFHQGNLSFDIEVPPASDEETSEIYNFEKIKAKPLKKESGVYEIKCQITDELFAREARGAVRIPFILGMRAQANLEVYTNELLIKGRVRNLSTGGCMVDIALEDSLPLYVTQRLPSVTIEFPNGDYFHSPGGIRHMRPFGNEGHAAVGIEFVDVNHDMENALYRLVSESERESAYRAGIEGRGVSQSPVFIPRKKESGILKHDAHKSTEPANAPPMVKGVRSIARQLQAVLIFIKNWSTFPEETLYDCTDSLIYLVKQDRKALLYALSYLQDQPEWVRHAIQVAGSLADMIVLRDPYSPHLRETVAGTLMHTMGKPLLMSEKLPSLKANMTPPQKEILLGHVDKLLEKITALGWYPSKGCLDIIRDANELLDGSGYPAGKTADELSSLVKRVSVIKAVNKYTHGRNGVPPRTPLDAYRWVHENDALFDRTILIEYIQQYGLYPIGSLAKFSRGFLAWIMDIDNKGIPTQVHVVKNLTFIDTRIDIVLSSTDFMQIGRLVGIVSPNDYRVEHKH
;
A
#
# COMPACT_ATOMS: atom_id res chain seq x y z
N MET A 1 -5.50 42.46 8.66
CA MET A 1 -6.90 42.96 8.74
C MET A 1 -7.34 43.32 7.34
N LEU A 2 -7.94 42.37 6.63
CA LEU A 2 -8.60 42.62 5.35
C LEU A 2 -10.11 42.72 5.62
N THR A 3 -10.68 43.81 5.13
CA THR A 3 -12.09 44.21 5.28
C THR A 3 -13.02 43.22 4.61
N LYS A 4 -14.10 42.84 5.31
CA LYS A 4 -15.27 42.11 4.80
C LYS A 4 -15.86 42.85 3.59
N GLY A 5 -15.49 42.42 2.39
CA GLY A 5 -16.17 42.78 1.15
C GLY A 5 -16.48 41.51 0.40
N SER A 6 -17.76 41.11 0.39
CA SER A 6 -18.41 40.27 -0.64
C SER A 6 -17.52 39.24 -1.36
N SER A 7 -16.84 38.36 -0.64
CA SER A 7 -16.15 37.21 -1.23
C SER A 7 -16.78 35.96 -0.65
N GLY A 8 -17.38 35.12 -1.50
CA GLY A 8 -17.89 33.80 -1.09
C GLY A 8 -16.78 32.94 -0.49
N ASN A 9 -17.16 31.81 0.12
CA ASN A 9 -16.22 30.95 0.83
C ASN A 9 -15.18 30.36 -0.15
N HIS A 10 -13.90 30.71 0.03
CA HIS A 10 -12.84 30.32 -0.92
C HIS A 10 -12.72 28.80 -1.04
N LEU A 11 -12.78 28.10 0.09
CA LEU A 11 -12.71 26.65 0.13
C LEU A 11 -13.94 26.00 -0.51
N ALA A 12 -15.12 26.64 -0.44
CA ALA A 12 -16.29 26.19 -1.19
C ALA A 12 -16.08 26.34 -2.70
N GLY A 13 -15.39 27.41 -3.15
CA GLY A 13 -14.95 27.57 -4.54
C GLY A 13 -13.99 26.47 -4.99
N VAL A 14 -12.98 26.15 -4.17
CA VAL A 14 -12.07 25.02 -4.42
C VAL A 14 -12.86 23.72 -4.51
N LEU A 15 -13.72 23.44 -3.52
CA LEU A 15 -14.53 22.22 -3.48
C LEU A 15 -15.41 22.09 -4.73
N ARG A 16 -16.03 23.18 -5.18
CA ARG A 16 -16.80 23.22 -6.43
C ARG A 16 -15.95 22.85 -7.64
N SER A 17 -14.73 23.39 -7.74
CA SER A 17 -13.82 23.08 -8.84
C SER A 17 -13.41 21.60 -8.83
N LEU A 18 -13.21 21.00 -7.67
CA LEU A 18 -12.85 19.58 -7.54
C LEU A 18 -14.02 18.66 -7.90
N VAL A 19 -15.20 18.94 -7.34
CA VAL A 19 -16.42 18.13 -7.53
C VAL A 19 -16.96 18.23 -8.97
N SER A 20 -16.57 19.27 -9.72
CA SER A 20 -16.93 19.41 -11.15
C SER A 20 -16.21 18.41 -12.07
N LYS A 21 -15.14 17.77 -11.60
CA LYS A 21 -14.40 16.73 -12.32
C LYS A 21 -14.90 15.34 -11.90
N GLU A 22 -14.52 14.29 -12.62
CA GLU A 22 -14.63 12.94 -12.08
C GLU A 22 -13.81 12.86 -10.78
N HIS A 23 -14.37 12.28 -9.72
CA HIS A 23 -13.72 12.26 -8.41
C HIS A 23 -14.23 11.11 -7.55
N THR A 24 -13.45 10.74 -6.54
CA THR A 24 -13.84 9.82 -5.47
C THR A 24 -13.65 10.50 -4.12
N VAL A 25 -14.70 10.55 -3.30
CA VAL A 25 -14.60 11.09 -1.93
C VAL A 25 -14.43 9.95 -0.93
N THR A 26 -13.43 10.06 -0.08
CA THR A 26 -13.06 9.03 0.89
C THR A 26 -12.99 9.62 2.29
N ILE A 27 -13.95 9.26 3.14
CA ILE A 27 -13.96 9.60 4.56
C ILE A 27 -13.07 8.61 5.31
N PHE A 28 -12.15 9.12 6.12
CA PHE A 28 -11.22 8.30 6.88
C PHE A 28 -11.38 8.49 8.39
N SER A 29 -10.92 7.48 9.14
CA SER A 29 -10.97 7.47 10.59
C SER A 29 -9.61 7.17 11.19
N LYS A 30 -9.39 7.73 12.36
CA LYS A 30 -8.28 7.41 13.26
C LYS A 30 -8.53 6.13 14.09
N LYS A 31 -9.77 5.63 14.09
CA LYS A 31 -10.25 4.51 14.92
C LYS A 31 -10.54 3.25 14.11
N THR A 32 -10.69 3.36 12.79
CA THR A 32 -10.95 2.22 11.89
C THR A 32 -10.11 2.31 10.63
N THR A 33 -9.66 1.15 10.17
CA THR A 33 -8.89 0.91 8.94
C THR A 33 -9.72 1.04 7.67
N ARG A 34 -11.05 0.90 7.76
CA ARG A 34 -11.93 0.95 6.61
C ARG A 34 -12.31 2.40 6.33
N PRO A 35 -11.94 2.99 5.19
CA PRO A 35 -12.52 4.25 4.78
C PRO A 35 -13.95 4.08 4.26
N LEU A 36 -14.75 5.14 4.27
CA LEU A 36 -16.07 5.18 3.65
C LEU A 36 -16.03 5.98 2.36
N GLN A 37 -16.63 5.46 1.30
CA GLN A 37 -16.89 6.24 0.09
C GLN A 37 -18.10 7.13 0.31
N ALA A 38 -18.02 8.35 -0.20
CA ALA A 38 -19.07 9.33 -0.08
C ALA A 38 -19.31 10.07 -1.40
N ASP A 39 -20.51 10.64 -1.53
CA ASP A 39 -20.85 11.59 -2.61
C ASP A 39 -21.10 12.97 -2.01
N ILE A 40 -20.53 14.02 -2.61
CA ILE A 40 -20.79 15.41 -2.21
C ILE A 40 -22.05 15.92 -2.93
N THR A 41 -22.99 16.46 -2.16
CA THR A 41 -24.23 17.05 -2.66
C THR A 41 -24.53 18.39 -1.97
N ASN A 42 -25.46 19.17 -2.53
CA ASN A 42 -25.97 20.41 -1.93
C ASN A 42 -24.91 21.46 -1.52
N LEU A 43 -23.83 21.60 -2.31
CA LEU A 43 -22.78 22.58 -2.03
C LEU A 43 -23.27 24.03 -2.23
N ASP A 44 -23.30 24.80 -1.15
CA ASP A 44 -23.57 26.23 -1.11
C ASP A 44 -22.25 27.03 -1.07
N LEU A 45 -22.05 27.91 -2.04
CA LEU A 45 -20.81 28.70 -2.21
C LEU A 45 -20.76 29.94 -1.31
N GLU A 46 -21.91 30.44 -0.86
CA GLU A 46 -21.96 31.59 0.03
C GLU A 46 -21.74 31.16 1.48
N THR A 47 -22.42 30.08 1.89
CA THR A 47 -22.32 29.60 3.28
C THR A 47 -21.18 28.60 3.49
N GLY A 48 -20.79 27.84 2.46
CA GLY A 48 -19.85 26.72 2.57
C GLY A 48 -20.48 25.44 3.14
N ALA A 49 -21.81 25.37 3.23
CA ALA A 49 -22.53 24.17 3.62
C ALA A 49 -22.58 23.15 2.47
N PHE A 50 -22.48 21.86 2.80
CA PHE A 50 -22.63 20.75 1.84
C PHE A 50 -22.99 19.47 2.58
N ASP A 51 -23.48 18.46 1.85
CA ASP A 51 -23.85 17.17 2.40
C ASP A 51 -22.96 16.05 1.82
N LEU A 52 -22.54 15.11 2.66
CA LEU A 52 -21.90 13.87 2.25
C LEU A 52 -22.90 12.71 2.38
N ILE A 53 -23.15 12.00 1.29
CA ILE A 53 -24.00 10.80 1.28
C ILE A 53 -23.11 9.57 1.35
N VAL A 54 -23.37 8.69 2.31
CA VAL A 54 -22.52 7.53 2.61
C VAL A 54 -23.36 6.27 2.75
N ASN A 55 -22.99 5.22 2.01
CA ASN A 55 -23.55 3.88 2.17
C ASN A 55 -22.77 3.12 3.24
N TYR A 56 -23.38 2.91 4.40
CA TYR A 56 -22.77 2.22 5.53
C TYR A 56 -23.81 1.45 6.34
N GLU A 57 -23.69 0.13 6.36
CA GLU A 57 -24.70 -0.78 6.92
C GLU A 57 -24.72 -0.81 8.45
N LYS A 58 -23.63 -0.38 9.13
CA LYS A 58 -23.58 -0.45 10.59
C LYS A 58 -24.58 0.52 11.23
N SER A 59 -24.90 0.23 12.49
CA SER A 59 -25.87 1.01 13.28
C SER A 59 -25.38 2.43 13.58
N ASP A 60 -24.07 2.64 13.64
CA ASP A 60 -23.43 3.89 14.03
C ASP A 60 -22.15 4.17 13.21
N ILE A 61 -21.91 5.45 12.92
CA ILE A 61 -20.80 6.00 12.14
C ILE A 61 -19.82 6.82 13.02
N ASP A 62 -20.02 6.90 14.34
CA ASP A 62 -19.23 7.74 15.25
C ASP A 62 -17.72 7.47 15.23
N SER A 63 -17.29 6.30 14.77
CA SER A 63 -15.86 5.99 14.59
C SER A 63 -15.18 6.95 13.61
N TYR A 64 -15.90 7.54 12.65
CA TYR A 64 -15.35 8.50 11.67
C TYR A 64 -15.35 9.95 12.16
N PHE A 65 -15.97 10.21 13.32
CA PHE A 65 -16.06 11.55 13.88
C PHE A 65 -15.11 11.72 15.07
N HIS A 66 -14.55 12.92 15.20
CA HIS A 66 -13.78 13.33 16.36
C HIS A 66 -14.22 14.71 16.82
N GLN A 67 -14.84 14.78 18.01
CA GLN A 67 -15.35 16.02 18.60
C GLN A 67 -16.30 16.80 17.66
N GLY A 68 -17.15 16.08 16.92
CA GLY A 68 -18.09 16.67 15.97
C GLY A 68 -17.48 17.10 14.63
N ASN A 69 -16.23 16.72 14.37
CA ASN A 69 -15.55 16.97 13.10
C ASN A 69 -15.28 15.67 12.34
N LEU A 70 -15.31 15.78 11.01
CA LEU A 70 -15.00 14.75 10.03
C LEU A 70 -13.72 15.12 9.27
N SER A 71 -13.05 14.14 8.67
CA SER A 71 -11.99 14.40 7.69
C SER A 71 -12.15 13.47 6.49
N PHE A 72 -11.91 13.99 5.31
CA PHE A 72 -12.09 13.26 4.06
C PHE A 72 -11.07 13.70 3.01
N ASP A 73 -10.85 12.84 2.04
CA ASP A 73 -10.06 13.11 0.86
C ASP A 73 -10.94 13.16 -0.38
N ILE A 74 -10.53 13.94 -1.37
CA ILE A 74 -11.09 13.93 -2.72
C ILE A 74 -9.97 13.52 -3.66
N GLU A 75 -10.11 12.37 -4.29
CA GLU A 75 -9.20 11.88 -5.32
C GLU A 75 -9.77 12.22 -6.69
N VAL A 76 -9.03 13.01 -7.46
CA VAL A 76 -9.34 13.36 -8.85
C VAL A 76 -8.38 12.55 -9.73
N PRO A 77 -8.88 11.68 -10.63
CA PRO A 77 -8.04 10.90 -11.51
C PRO A 77 -7.26 11.83 -12.46
N PRO A 78 -6.10 11.37 -12.95
CA PRO A 78 -5.28 12.19 -13.84
C PRO A 78 -6.04 12.60 -15.12
N ALA A 79 -5.78 13.83 -15.59
CA ALA A 79 -6.17 14.20 -16.95
C ALA A 79 -5.38 13.35 -17.98
N SER A 80 -5.85 13.25 -19.23
CA SER A 80 -5.26 12.37 -20.26
C SER A 80 -3.75 12.54 -20.50
N ASP A 81 -3.16 13.66 -20.08
CA ASP A 81 -1.75 14.02 -20.24
C ASP A 81 -0.93 13.95 -18.92
N GLU A 82 -1.57 13.63 -17.79
CA GLU A 82 -0.91 13.48 -16.48
C GLU A 82 -0.86 12.00 -16.04
N GLU A 83 0.19 11.60 -15.30
CA GLU A 83 0.37 10.19 -14.90
C GLU A 83 -0.15 9.87 -13.48
N THR A 84 -0.49 10.86 -12.64
CA THR A 84 -0.82 10.61 -11.21
C THR A 84 -2.10 11.30 -10.77
N SER A 85 -2.91 10.62 -9.96
CA SER A 85 -4.11 11.22 -9.36
C SER A 85 -3.76 12.41 -8.44
N GLU A 86 -4.66 13.40 -8.43
CA GLU A 86 -4.59 14.52 -7.49
C GLU A 86 -5.47 14.21 -6.28
N ILE A 87 -4.86 14.04 -5.11
CA ILE A 87 -5.59 13.81 -3.87
C ILE A 87 -5.57 15.08 -3.02
N TYR A 88 -6.76 15.56 -2.68
CA TYR A 88 -7.02 16.75 -1.89
C TYR A 88 -7.56 16.37 -0.52
N ASN A 89 -6.97 16.92 0.53
CA ASN A 89 -7.31 16.55 1.90
C ASN A 89 -8.04 17.68 2.62
N PHE A 90 -9.16 17.33 3.25
CA PHE A 90 -9.98 18.22 4.07
C PHE A 90 -10.05 17.66 5.49
N GLU A 91 -9.49 18.39 6.45
CA GLU A 91 -9.45 17.99 7.86
C GLU A 91 -10.34 18.85 8.73
N LYS A 92 -10.80 18.25 9.83
CA LYS A 92 -11.58 18.90 10.90
C LYS A 92 -12.82 19.67 10.39
N ILE A 93 -13.52 19.14 9.39
CA ILE A 93 -14.75 19.74 8.88
C ILE A 93 -15.87 19.48 9.88
N LYS A 94 -16.53 20.55 10.36
CA LYS A 94 -17.68 20.42 11.25
C LYS A 94 -18.77 19.63 10.54
N ALA A 95 -19.22 18.55 11.17
CA ALA A 95 -20.10 17.59 10.53
C ALA A 95 -21.10 16.99 11.52
N LYS A 96 -22.33 16.75 11.06
CA LYS A 96 -23.39 16.10 11.84
C LYS A 96 -24.02 14.98 11.02
N PRO A 97 -23.87 13.71 11.44
CA PRO A 97 -24.48 12.60 10.73
C PRO A 97 -25.99 12.53 11.00
N LEU A 98 -26.75 12.22 9.96
CA LEU A 98 -28.19 11.94 10.01
C LEU A 98 -28.44 10.63 9.27
N LYS A 99 -28.93 9.61 9.97
CA LYS A 99 -29.32 8.35 9.33
C LYS A 99 -30.68 8.53 8.65
N LYS A 100 -30.75 8.36 7.33
CA LYS A 100 -32.01 8.53 6.57
C LYS A 100 -32.79 7.22 6.48
N GLU A 101 -32.14 6.16 6.01
CA GLU A 101 -32.75 4.86 5.74
C GLU A 101 -31.78 3.72 6.14
N SER A 102 -32.18 2.44 6.01
CA SER A 102 -31.27 1.34 6.33
C SER A 102 -30.04 1.37 5.43
N GLY A 103 -28.87 1.60 6.02
CA GLY A 103 -27.60 1.59 5.30
C GLY A 103 -27.18 2.90 4.65
N VAL A 104 -27.92 4.00 4.83
CA VAL A 104 -27.56 5.32 4.25
C VAL A 104 -27.48 6.42 5.31
N TYR A 105 -26.34 7.11 5.34
CA TYR A 105 -26.09 8.29 6.16
C TYR A 105 -25.98 9.54 5.28
N GLU A 106 -26.70 10.59 5.65
CA GLU A 106 -26.46 11.96 5.17
C GLU A 106 -25.68 12.71 6.26
N ILE A 107 -24.48 13.17 5.94
CA ILE A 107 -23.64 13.91 6.86
C ILE A 107 -23.64 15.38 6.46
N LYS A 108 -24.32 16.20 7.26
CA LYS A 108 -24.36 17.65 7.04
C LYS A 108 -23.04 18.26 7.44
N CYS A 109 -22.34 18.84 6.48
CA CYS A 109 -21.01 19.39 6.64
C CYS A 109 -21.02 20.91 6.47
N GLN A 110 -20.13 21.57 7.20
CA GLN A 110 -19.93 23.01 7.12
C GLN A 110 -18.45 23.30 6.95
N ILE A 111 -18.07 23.75 5.76
CA ILE A 111 -16.77 24.39 5.57
C ILE A 111 -16.95 25.84 6.02
N THR A 112 -16.21 26.25 7.02
CA THR A 112 -16.13 27.66 7.39
C THR A 112 -14.90 28.26 6.70
N ASP A 113 -15.02 29.50 6.20
CA ASP A 113 -13.82 30.34 5.93
C ASP A 113 -12.98 30.51 7.21
N GLU A 114 -13.56 30.21 8.37
CA GLU A 114 -12.89 30.11 9.67
C GLU A 114 -12.11 28.81 9.90
N LEU A 115 -11.91 27.92 8.90
CA LEU A 115 -10.77 26.98 8.96
C LEU A 115 -9.43 27.74 9.11
N PHE A 116 -9.48 29.05 8.89
CA PHE A 116 -8.44 30.07 9.07
C PHE A 116 -8.55 30.88 10.38
N ALA A 117 -9.51 30.58 11.27
CA ALA A 117 -9.69 31.31 12.53
C ALA A 117 -9.06 30.57 13.73
N ARG A 118 -7.86 31.04 14.10
CA ARG A 118 -7.25 30.98 15.45
C ARG A 118 -7.67 29.78 16.32
N GLU A 119 -7.16 28.58 16.04
CA GLU A 119 -6.98 27.59 17.11
C GLU A 119 -5.68 27.90 17.85
N ALA A 120 -5.75 27.80 19.18
CA ALA A 120 -4.65 28.05 20.10
C ALA A 120 -3.44 27.18 19.73
N ARG A 121 -2.36 27.83 19.28
CA ARG A 121 -1.07 27.29 18.81
C ARG A 121 -1.12 26.55 17.46
N GLY A 122 -0.99 27.30 16.36
CA GLY A 122 -0.63 26.74 15.03
C GLY A 122 -1.37 27.40 13.88
N ALA A 123 -0.65 27.91 12.87
CA ALA A 123 -1.22 28.70 11.78
C ALA A 123 -2.10 27.91 10.81
N VAL A 124 -2.87 28.69 10.05
CA VAL A 124 -3.54 28.36 8.79
C VAL A 124 -2.78 27.30 7.98
N ARG A 125 -3.46 26.22 7.57
CA ARG A 125 -2.95 25.20 6.64
C ARG A 125 -3.43 25.49 5.23
N ILE A 126 -2.49 25.73 4.31
CA ILE A 126 -2.77 25.98 2.90
C ILE A 126 -2.70 24.66 2.13
N PRO A 127 -3.82 24.17 1.55
CA PRO A 127 -3.80 23.00 0.68
C PRO A 127 -3.14 23.34 -0.65
N PHE A 128 -2.35 22.42 -1.18
CA PHE A 128 -1.74 22.57 -2.50
C PHE A 128 -2.75 22.07 -3.53
N ILE A 129 -3.23 22.99 -4.36
CA ILE A 129 -4.33 22.74 -5.30
C ILE A 129 -3.94 22.99 -6.74
N LEU A 130 -4.66 22.31 -7.66
CA LEU A 130 -4.69 22.63 -9.08
C LEU A 130 -3.30 22.73 -9.71
N GLY A 131 -2.42 21.75 -9.47
CA GLY A 131 -1.04 21.73 -10.00
C GLY A 131 0.01 22.51 -9.19
N MET A 132 -0.29 22.97 -7.96
CA MET A 132 0.75 23.39 -7.02
C MET A 132 1.63 22.18 -6.67
N ARG A 133 2.96 22.30 -6.83
CA ARG A 133 3.91 21.20 -6.58
C ARG A 133 5.06 21.68 -5.69
N ALA A 134 5.42 20.89 -4.68
CA ALA A 134 6.68 20.98 -3.95
C ALA A 134 7.08 19.57 -3.47
N GLN A 135 8.38 19.34 -3.32
CA GLN A 135 8.93 18.07 -2.85
C GLN A 135 9.31 18.16 -1.38
N ALA A 136 9.11 17.08 -0.64
CA ALA A 136 9.63 16.91 0.70
C ALA A 136 10.69 15.81 0.71
N ASN A 137 11.82 16.09 1.35
CA ASN A 137 12.88 15.14 1.68
C ASN A 137 12.88 14.95 3.20
N LEU A 138 12.52 13.74 3.64
CA LEU A 138 12.43 13.36 5.04
C LEU A 138 13.65 12.52 5.41
N GLU A 139 14.57 13.09 6.18
CA GLU A 139 15.66 12.33 6.77
C GLU A 139 15.12 11.59 7.98
N VAL A 140 15.10 10.25 7.91
CA VAL A 140 14.52 9.39 8.95
C VAL A 140 15.57 8.95 9.94
N TYR A 141 16.72 8.53 9.42
CA TYR A 141 17.92 8.15 10.17
C TYR A 141 19.09 8.89 9.53
N THR A 142 19.86 9.59 10.35
CA THR A 142 20.93 10.49 9.90
C THR A 142 21.87 9.79 8.92
N ASN A 143 21.99 10.31 7.69
CA ASN A 143 22.80 9.74 6.59
C ASN A 143 22.48 8.29 6.15
N GLU A 144 21.44 7.65 6.69
CA GLU A 144 21.12 6.23 6.43
C GLU A 144 19.85 6.08 5.58
N LEU A 145 18.84 6.95 5.82
CA LEU A 145 17.56 6.84 5.13
C LEU A 145 16.94 8.20 4.84
N LEU A 146 16.80 8.49 3.55
CA LEU A 146 16.07 9.63 3.01
C LEU A 146 14.82 9.15 2.28
N ILE A 147 13.66 9.66 2.67
CA ILE A 147 12.38 9.39 2.00
C ILE A 147 11.97 10.65 1.24
N LYS A 148 11.62 10.47 -0.05
CA LYS A 148 11.06 11.54 -0.87
C LYS A 148 9.53 11.47 -0.86
N GLY A 149 8.89 12.63 -0.83
CA GLY A 149 7.44 12.74 -0.88
C GLY A 149 6.97 14.03 -1.54
N ARG A 150 5.66 14.13 -1.76
CA ARG A 150 5.02 15.33 -2.32
C ARG A 150 4.33 16.09 -1.20
N VAL A 151 4.53 17.41 -1.16
CA VAL A 151 3.86 18.27 -0.17
C VAL A 151 2.42 18.48 -0.62
N ARG A 152 1.47 18.21 0.28
CA ARG A 152 0.03 18.32 0.02
C ARG A 152 -0.61 19.50 0.73
N ASN A 153 -0.06 19.94 1.85
CA ASN A 153 -0.42 21.20 2.50
C ASN A 153 0.75 21.73 3.33
N LEU A 154 0.70 23.03 3.66
CA LEU A 154 1.72 23.72 4.45
C LEU A 154 1.10 24.72 5.43
N SER A 155 1.62 24.78 6.66
CA SER A 155 1.39 25.86 7.62
C SER A 155 2.69 26.28 8.31
N THR A 156 2.61 27.26 9.20
CA THR A 156 3.77 27.64 10.02
C THR A 156 4.13 26.62 11.09
N GLY A 157 3.23 25.67 11.38
CA GLY A 157 3.46 24.62 12.37
C GLY A 157 3.87 23.28 11.76
N GLY A 158 3.72 23.09 10.45
CA GLY A 158 3.95 21.78 9.86
C GLY A 158 3.47 21.64 8.41
N CYS A 159 3.54 20.43 7.89
CA CYS A 159 3.05 20.08 6.57
C CYS A 159 2.48 18.67 6.55
N MET A 160 1.75 18.35 5.49
CA MET A 160 1.37 16.98 5.14
C MET A 160 2.13 16.56 3.90
N VAL A 161 2.75 15.38 3.98
CA VAL A 161 3.54 14.79 2.91
C VAL A 161 2.91 13.48 2.48
N ASP A 162 2.77 13.32 1.17
CA ASP A 162 2.36 12.09 0.50
C ASP A 162 3.62 11.30 0.10
N ILE A 163 3.71 10.04 0.54
CA ILE A 163 4.81 9.12 0.25
C ILE A 163 4.26 7.76 -0.22
N ALA A 164 5.10 6.98 -0.90
CA ALA A 164 4.76 5.59 -1.21
C ALA A 164 4.53 4.78 0.08
N LEU A 165 3.56 3.87 0.05
CA LEU A 165 3.23 3.05 1.22
C LEU A 165 4.41 2.19 1.69
N GLU A 166 5.25 1.73 0.76
CA GLU A 166 6.52 1.03 1.07
C GLU A 166 7.52 1.90 1.84
N ASP A 167 7.56 3.20 1.57
CA ASP A 167 8.47 4.12 2.23
C ASP A 167 7.91 4.56 3.60
N SER A 168 6.64 4.28 3.90
CA SER A 168 6.07 4.50 5.24
C SER A 168 6.53 3.46 6.28
N LEU A 169 7.08 2.33 5.84
CA LEU A 169 7.44 1.19 6.71
C LEU A 169 8.43 1.52 7.85
N PRO A 170 9.47 2.37 7.71
CA PRO A 170 10.33 2.77 8.82
C PRO A 170 9.73 3.87 9.69
N LEU A 171 8.65 4.52 9.26
CA LEU A 171 8.06 5.67 9.95
C LEU A 171 7.05 5.26 11.03
N TYR A 172 6.99 5.99 12.13
CA TYR A 172 5.95 5.84 13.16
C TYR A 172 5.53 7.17 13.78
N VAL A 173 4.30 7.25 14.29
CA VAL A 173 3.78 8.42 15.00
C VAL A 173 4.59 8.66 16.25
N THR A 174 4.90 9.92 16.54
CA THR A 174 5.84 10.43 17.55
C THR A 174 7.33 10.31 17.21
N GLN A 175 7.69 9.73 16.06
CA GLN A 175 9.07 9.72 15.61
C GLN A 175 9.57 11.14 15.34
N ARG A 176 10.77 11.45 15.84
CA ARG A 176 11.50 12.66 15.52
C ARG A 176 12.31 12.42 14.24
N LEU A 177 12.18 13.34 13.30
CA LEU A 177 12.96 13.40 12.06
C LEU A 177 14.13 14.37 12.27
N PRO A 178 15.39 13.94 12.06
CA PRO A 178 16.55 14.82 12.07
C PRO A 178 16.39 16.06 11.18
N SER A 179 15.86 15.86 9.97
CA SER A 179 15.66 16.93 8.99
C SER A 179 14.44 16.67 8.10
N VAL A 180 13.66 17.72 7.87
CA VAL A 180 12.55 17.80 6.93
C VAL A 180 12.85 18.97 6.02
N THR A 181 13.13 18.69 4.76
CA THR A 181 13.41 19.73 3.75
C THR A 181 12.28 19.79 2.74
N ILE A 182 11.71 20.97 2.53
CA ILE A 182 10.70 21.26 1.51
C ILE A 182 11.36 22.08 0.41
N GLU A 183 11.25 21.63 -0.82
CA GLU A 183 11.83 22.28 -2.00
C GLU A 183 10.72 22.66 -3.00
N PHE A 184 10.73 23.93 -3.41
CA PHE A 184 9.75 24.51 -4.33
C PHE A 184 10.31 24.64 -5.76
N PRO A 185 9.45 24.70 -6.79
CA PRO A 185 9.85 24.71 -8.19
C PRO A 185 10.82 25.83 -8.59
N ASN A 186 10.82 26.95 -7.87
CA ASN A 186 11.73 28.07 -8.12
C ASN A 186 13.11 27.91 -7.46
N GLY A 187 13.37 26.79 -6.79
CA GLY A 187 14.57 26.50 -6.02
C GLY A 187 14.56 27.08 -4.60
N ASP A 188 13.48 27.73 -4.16
CA ASP A 188 13.33 28.09 -2.76
C ASP A 188 13.13 26.84 -1.91
N TYR A 189 13.66 26.84 -0.69
CA TYR A 189 13.52 25.71 0.22
C TYR A 189 13.30 26.16 1.66
N PHE A 190 12.73 25.26 2.44
CA PHE A 190 12.61 25.35 3.89
C PHE A 190 13.18 24.08 4.50
N HIS A 191 13.91 24.18 5.60
CA HIS A 191 14.39 23.01 6.34
C HIS A 191 14.21 23.23 7.84
N SER A 192 13.81 22.16 8.52
CA SER A 192 13.78 22.11 9.98
C SER A 192 13.81 20.65 10.44
N PRO A 193 14.19 20.37 11.69
CA PRO A 193 13.79 19.12 12.32
C PRO A 193 12.26 18.99 12.32
N GLY A 194 11.77 17.76 12.42
CA GLY A 194 10.33 17.49 12.41
C GLY A 194 9.91 16.40 13.39
N GLY A 195 8.61 16.31 13.64
CA GLY A 195 7.99 15.23 14.40
C GLY A 195 6.77 14.68 13.67
N ILE A 196 6.71 13.36 13.48
CA ILE A 196 5.53 12.71 12.88
C ILE A 196 4.38 12.74 13.88
N ARG A 197 3.25 13.32 13.49
CA ARG A 197 2.06 13.47 14.36
C ARG A 197 0.90 12.57 13.99
N HIS A 198 0.76 12.21 12.73
CA HIS A 198 -0.22 11.22 12.30
C HIS A 198 0.23 10.58 10.99
N MET A 199 -0.21 9.35 10.78
CA MET A 199 0.01 8.59 9.56
C MET A 199 -1.25 7.80 9.22
N ARG A 200 -1.55 7.69 7.93
CA ARG A 200 -2.67 6.88 7.43
C ARG A 200 -2.43 6.50 5.96
N PRO A 201 -3.08 5.43 5.47
CA PRO A 201 -3.23 5.22 4.03
C PRO A 201 -3.85 6.46 3.36
N PHE A 202 -3.41 6.79 2.14
CA PHE A 202 -3.82 7.97 1.40
C PHE A 202 -4.18 7.63 -0.04
N GLY A 203 -5.40 8.01 -0.44
CA GLY A 203 -5.97 7.65 -1.74
C GLY A 203 -6.11 6.14 -1.95
N ASN A 204 -6.28 5.75 -3.21
CA ASN A 204 -6.39 4.35 -3.61
C ASN A 204 -5.09 3.72 -4.14
N GLU A 205 -4.10 4.54 -4.50
CA GLU A 205 -2.90 4.15 -5.28
C GLU A 205 -1.72 3.60 -4.44
N GLY A 206 -1.96 3.12 -3.21
CA GLY A 206 -0.88 2.55 -2.38
C GLY A 206 0.09 3.61 -1.84
N HIS A 207 -0.45 4.74 -1.41
CA HIS A 207 0.28 5.85 -0.80
C HIS A 207 -0.08 6.00 0.69
N ALA A 208 0.72 6.78 1.41
CA ALA A 208 0.49 7.13 2.81
C ALA A 208 0.64 8.65 3.02
N ALA A 209 -0.30 9.22 3.77
CA ALA A 209 -0.24 10.61 4.22
C ALA A 209 0.45 10.67 5.57
N VAL A 210 1.50 11.49 5.65
CA VAL A 210 2.30 11.70 6.85
C VAL A 210 2.18 13.17 7.25
N GLY A 211 1.55 13.40 8.40
CA GLY A 211 1.48 14.72 9.00
C GLY A 211 2.69 15.00 9.88
N ILE A 212 3.41 16.06 9.57
CA ILE A 212 4.67 16.42 10.20
C ILE A 212 4.52 17.79 10.87
N GLU A 213 4.90 17.86 12.14
CA GLU A 213 5.07 19.13 12.86
C GLU A 213 6.54 19.57 12.74
N PHE A 214 6.78 20.85 12.44
CA PHE A 214 8.13 21.41 12.47
C PHE A 214 8.54 21.68 13.92
N VAL A 215 9.74 21.26 14.30
CA VAL A 215 10.27 21.43 15.66
C VAL A 215 11.59 22.19 15.62
N ASP A 216 11.93 22.85 16.73
CA ASP A 216 13.14 23.66 16.89
C ASP A 216 13.30 24.76 15.81
N VAL A 217 12.17 25.36 15.40
CA VAL A 217 12.11 26.45 14.42
C VAL A 217 12.63 27.75 15.08
N ASN A 218 13.75 28.27 14.58
CA ASN A 218 14.30 29.56 15.01
C ASN A 218 13.61 30.74 14.29
N HIS A 219 13.93 31.97 14.70
CA HIS A 219 13.27 33.17 14.16
C HIS A 219 13.47 33.36 12.65
N ASP A 220 14.65 33.02 12.11
CA ASP A 220 14.94 33.13 10.67
C ASP A 220 14.12 32.11 9.86
N MET A 221 14.04 30.87 10.37
CA MET A 221 13.20 29.82 9.80
C MET A 221 11.72 30.19 9.86
N GLU A 222 11.26 30.77 10.97
CA GLU A 222 9.88 31.22 11.13
C GLU A 222 9.53 32.30 10.09
N ASN A 223 10.39 33.30 9.89
CA ASN A 223 10.21 34.34 8.87
C ASN A 223 10.18 33.76 7.45
N ALA A 224 11.09 32.82 7.13
CA ALA A 224 11.11 32.14 5.85
C ALA A 224 9.81 31.33 5.62
N LEU A 225 9.32 30.65 6.65
CA LEU A 225 8.11 29.85 6.61
C LEU A 225 6.86 30.70 6.45
N TYR A 226 6.73 31.83 7.16
CA TYR A 226 5.63 32.78 6.96
C TYR A 226 5.57 33.28 5.53
N ARG A 227 6.73 33.58 4.90
CA ARG A 227 6.79 33.98 3.49
C ARG A 227 6.23 32.87 2.59
N LEU A 228 6.70 31.63 2.76
CA LEU A 228 6.27 30.49 1.93
C LEU A 228 4.79 30.16 2.11
N VAL A 229 4.26 30.24 3.32
CA VAL A 229 2.82 30.05 3.61
C VAL A 229 1.99 31.14 2.93
N SER A 230 2.40 32.41 3.03
CA SER A 230 1.70 33.54 2.40
C SER A 230 1.72 33.44 0.87
N GLU A 231 2.84 33.01 0.30
CA GLU A 231 2.99 32.77 -1.14
C GLU A 231 2.12 31.60 -1.63
N SER A 232 2.01 30.54 -0.82
CA SER A 232 1.13 29.40 -1.09
C SER A 232 -0.34 29.81 -1.04
N GLU A 233 -0.72 30.65 -0.09
CA GLU A 233 -2.09 31.19 0.04
C GLU A 233 -2.46 32.00 -1.21
N ARG A 234 -1.56 32.89 -1.64
CA ARG A 234 -1.76 33.70 -2.84
C ARG A 234 -1.92 32.86 -4.10
N GLU A 235 -1.09 31.82 -4.26
CA GLU A 235 -1.17 30.91 -5.41
C GLU A 235 -2.47 30.10 -5.42
N SER A 236 -2.89 29.60 -4.25
CA SER A 236 -4.14 28.85 -4.09
C SER A 236 -5.35 29.71 -4.52
N ALA A 237 -5.43 30.96 -4.03
CA ALA A 237 -6.48 31.88 -4.40
C ALA A 237 -6.49 32.23 -5.90
N TYR A 238 -5.31 32.39 -6.51
CA TYR A 238 -5.17 32.63 -7.94
C TYR A 238 -5.71 31.46 -8.78
N ARG A 239 -5.33 30.23 -8.43
CA ARG A 239 -5.77 29.03 -9.17
C ARG A 239 -7.26 28.72 -8.96
N ALA A 240 -7.81 29.06 -7.80
CA ALA A 240 -9.24 28.92 -7.52
C ALA A 240 -10.13 29.96 -8.24
N GLY A 241 -9.53 30.92 -8.96
CA GLY A 241 -10.26 31.93 -9.74
C GLY A 241 -10.88 33.04 -8.89
N ILE A 242 -10.33 33.32 -7.70
CA ILE A 242 -10.80 34.45 -6.87
C ILE A 242 -10.33 35.78 -7.48
N GLU A 243 -11.29 36.67 -7.74
CA GLU A 243 -11.00 38.03 -8.20
C GLU A 243 -10.78 38.99 -7.00
N GLY A 244 -9.63 39.66 -6.96
CA GLY A 244 -9.31 40.62 -5.89
C GLY A 244 -7.98 41.34 -6.11
N ARG A 245 -7.81 42.52 -5.49
CA ARG A 245 -6.53 43.25 -5.51
C ARG A 245 -5.45 42.42 -4.79
N GLY A 246 -4.45 41.94 -5.52
CA GLY A 246 -3.30 41.21 -4.97
C GLY A 246 -3.28 39.70 -5.26
N VAL A 247 -4.33 39.16 -5.89
CA VAL A 247 -4.37 37.75 -6.34
C VAL A 247 -3.63 37.65 -7.67
N SER A 248 -2.46 37.00 -7.67
CA SER A 248 -1.60 36.83 -8.85
C SER A 248 -0.75 35.58 -8.67
N GLN A 249 -0.21 35.05 -9.76
CA GLN A 249 0.65 33.86 -9.72
C GLN A 249 1.90 34.11 -8.84
N SER A 250 2.18 33.18 -7.92
CA SER A 250 3.34 33.21 -7.05
C SER A 250 4.61 32.75 -7.78
N PRO A 251 5.72 33.50 -7.67
CA PRO A 251 7.02 33.06 -8.19
C PRO A 251 7.52 31.75 -7.59
N VAL A 252 7.07 31.39 -6.39
CA VAL A 252 7.52 30.17 -5.68
C VAL A 252 7.14 28.90 -6.45
N PHE A 253 6.00 28.92 -7.15
CA PHE A 253 5.49 27.78 -7.90
C PHE A 253 5.84 27.83 -9.40
N ILE A 254 6.72 28.74 -9.82
CA ILE A 254 7.16 28.88 -11.22
C ILE A 254 8.56 28.27 -11.38
N PRO A 255 8.75 27.25 -12.24
CA PRO A 255 10.06 26.65 -12.49
C PRO A 255 11.05 27.65 -13.09
N ARG A 256 12.32 27.62 -12.65
CA ARG A 256 13.39 28.35 -13.36
C ARG A 256 13.65 27.69 -14.72
N LYS A 257 13.94 28.48 -15.77
CA LYS A 257 14.17 28.02 -17.18
C LYS A 257 15.22 26.90 -17.36
N LYS A 258 16.00 26.55 -16.32
CA LYS A 258 17.01 25.47 -16.32
C LYS A 258 16.56 24.16 -15.64
N GLU A 259 15.37 24.11 -15.03
CA GLU A 259 14.91 22.98 -14.20
C GLU A 259 13.68 22.26 -14.79
N SER A 260 13.23 22.65 -15.99
CA SER A 260 12.12 21.99 -16.71
C SER A 260 12.38 20.51 -17.04
N GLY A 261 13.63 20.04 -16.87
CA GLY A 261 14.01 18.62 -17.03
C GLY A 261 13.84 17.76 -15.77
N ILE A 262 13.81 18.35 -14.56
CA ILE A 262 13.79 17.62 -13.28
C ILE A 262 12.37 17.19 -12.88
N LEU A 263 11.35 17.96 -13.30
CA LEU A 263 9.93 17.66 -13.06
C LEU A 263 9.39 16.44 -13.84
N LYS A 264 10.16 15.87 -14.78
CA LYS A 264 9.76 14.72 -15.60
C LYS A 264 10.20 13.36 -15.04
N HIS A 265 10.95 13.30 -13.94
CA HIS A 265 11.56 12.05 -13.48
C HIS A 265 10.87 11.36 -12.28
N ASP A 266 9.85 11.99 -11.68
CA ASP A 266 9.16 11.46 -10.48
C ASP A 266 7.76 10.86 -10.76
N ALA A 267 7.48 10.49 -12.01
CA ALA A 267 6.19 9.92 -12.41
C ALA A 267 6.22 8.40 -12.66
N HIS A 268 7.39 7.76 -12.60
CA HIS A 268 7.49 6.32 -12.85
C HIS A 268 7.58 5.50 -11.56
N LYS A 269 6.47 5.41 -10.83
CA LYS A 269 6.22 4.28 -9.92
C LYS A 269 4.72 3.97 -9.87
N SER A 270 4.38 2.83 -10.49
CA SER A 270 3.21 1.98 -10.26
C SER A 270 1.84 2.69 -10.21
N THR A 271 1.35 3.17 -11.35
CA THR A 271 -0.09 3.36 -11.56
C THR A 271 -0.76 2.00 -11.70
N GLU A 272 -1.86 1.78 -10.98
CA GLU A 272 -2.76 0.66 -11.26
C GLU A 272 -3.31 0.82 -12.68
N PRO A 273 -3.10 -0.16 -13.57
CA PRO A 273 -3.72 -0.13 -14.88
C PRO A 273 -5.23 -0.33 -14.74
N ALA A 274 -6.01 0.60 -15.30
CA ALA A 274 -7.47 0.63 -15.20
C ALA A 274 -8.15 -0.71 -15.62
N ASN A 275 -7.47 -1.50 -16.45
CA ASN A 275 -7.97 -2.73 -17.07
C ASN A 275 -7.50 -4.04 -16.39
N ALA A 276 -6.92 -3.99 -15.18
CA ALA A 276 -6.53 -5.22 -14.49
C ALA A 276 -7.74 -6.18 -14.26
N PRO A 277 -7.58 -7.51 -14.46
CA PRO A 277 -8.64 -8.48 -14.23
C PRO A 277 -9.20 -8.41 -12.79
N PRO A 278 -10.49 -8.75 -12.56
CA PRO A 278 -11.10 -8.68 -11.22
C PRO A 278 -10.34 -9.43 -10.13
N MET A 279 -9.77 -10.60 -10.44
CA MET A 279 -8.93 -11.36 -9.51
C MET A 279 -7.66 -10.62 -9.11
N VAL A 280 -7.00 -9.95 -10.06
CA VAL A 280 -5.80 -9.14 -9.80
C VAL A 280 -6.15 -7.96 -8.91
N LYS A 281 -7.26 -7.26 -9.20
CA LYS A 281 -7.79 -6.17 -8.35
C LYS A 281 -8.08 -6.67 -6.93
N GLY A 282 -8.70 -7.84 -6.78
CA GLY A 282 -8.97 -8.46 -5.48
C GLY A 282 -7.71 -8.74 -4.66
N VAL A 283 -6.71 -9.39 -5.27
CA VAL A 283 -5.44 -9.73 -4.62
C VAL A 283 -4.63 -8.47 -4.25
N ARG A 284 -4.61 -7.44 -5.11
CA ARG A 284 -3.98 -6.15 -4.82
C ARG A 284 -4.71 -5.38 -3.71
N SER A 285 -6.04 -5.45 -3.67
CA SER A 285 -6.82 -4.88 -2.57
C SER A 285 -6.43 -5.50 -1.23
N ILE A 286 -6.24 -6.83 -1.17
CA ILE A 286 -5.73 -7.52 0.02
C ILE A 286 -4.33 -7.01 0.40
N ALA A 287 -3.43 -6.83 -0.58
CA ALA A 287 -2.09 -6.29 -0.34
C ALA A 287 -2.10 -4.88 0.26
N ARG A 288 -2.98 -4.02 -0.24
CA ARG A 288 -3.18 -2.66 0.29
C ARG A 288 -3.76 -2.69 1.70
N GLN A 289 -4.79 -3.51 1.94
CA GLN A 289 -5.42 -3.65 3.25
C GLN A 289 -4.45 -4.21 4.30
N LEU A 290 -3.60 -5.17 3.94
CA LEU A 290 -2.59 -5.72 4.85
C LEU A 290 -1.54 -4.68 5.25
N GLN A 291 -1.15 -3.79 4.32
CA GLN A 291 -0.28 -2.66 4.62
C GLN A 291 -0.98 -1.59 5.48
N ALA A 292 -2.28 -1.36 5.27
CA ALA A 292 -3.08 -0.51 6.15
C ALA A 292 -3.15 -1.09 7.57
N VAL A 293 -3.35 -2.41 7.72
CA VAL A 293 -3.30 -3.11 9.01
C VAL A 293 -1.96 -2.84 9.71
N LEU A 294 -0.83 -2.90 9.00
CA LEU A 294 0.48 -2.56 9.56
C LEU A 294 0.57 -1.11 10.04
N ILE A 295 0.12 -0.13 9.24
CA ILE A 295 0.09 1.28 9.68
C ILE A 295 -0.72 1.42 10.97
N PHE A 296 -1.85 0.71 11.07
CA PHE A 296 -2.69 0.75 12.25
C PHE A 296 -2.00 0.15 13.48
N ILE A 297 -1.44 -1.05 13.33
CA ILE A 297 -0.68 -1.72 14.38
C ILE A 297 0.47 -0.83 14.86
N LYS A 298 1.25 -0.21 13.96
CA LYS A 298 2.39 0.62 14.35
C LYS A 298 1.99 1.83 15.19
N ASN A 299 0.90 2.50 14.81
CA ASN A 299 0.65 3.89 15.20
C ASN A 299 -0.54 4.09 16.15
N TRP A 300 -1.38 3.09 16.33
CA TRP A 300 -2.64 3.22 17.05
C TRP A 300 -2.73 2.24 18.23
N SER A 301 -3.76 2.41 19.05
CA SER A 301 -3.95 1.68 20.32
C SER A 301 -4.81 0.43 20.19
N THR A 302 -5.34 0.12 19.01
CA THR A 302 -6.28 -0.98 18.81
C THR A 302 -5.92 -1.76 17.56
N PHE A 303 -5.97 -3.10 17.66
CA PHE A 303 -5.72 -3.98 16.54
C PHE A 303 -6.90 -3.96 15.55
N PRO A 304 -6.65 -3.80 14.24
CA PRO A 304 -7.70 -3.76 13.21
C PRO A 304 -8.16 -5.18 12.81
N GLU A 305 -8.78 -5.89 13.76
CA GLU A 305 -9.21 -7.29 13.60
C GLU A 305 -10.15 -7.50 12.41
N GLU A 306 -11.16 -6.63 12.26
CA GLU A 306 -12.13 -6.70 11.17
C GLU A 306 -11.45 -6.70 9.80
N THR A 307 -10.48 -5.82 9.58
CA THR A 307 -9.78 -5.73 8.28
C THR A 307 -8.86 -6.91 8.02
N LEU A 308 -8.21 -7.48 9.04
CA LEU A 308 -7.44 -8.71 8.88
C LEU A 308 -8.35 -9.87 8.41
N TYR A 309 -9.53 -9.98 9.02
CA TYR A 309 -10.45 -11.03 8.66
C TYR A 309 -11.18 -10.77 7.34
N ASP A 310 -11.44 -9.51 6.97
CA ASP A 310 -11.90 -9.16 5.63
C ASP A 310 -10.88 -9.58 4.55
N CYS A 311 -9.58 -9.36 4.79
CA CYS A 311 -8.51 -9.85 3.91
C CYS A 311 -8.55 -11.38 3.80
N THR A 312 -8.74 -12.05 4.93
CA THR A 312 -8.78 -13.51 5.06
C THR A 312 -9.96 -14.10 4.27
N ASP A 313 -11.16 -13.56 4.51
CA ASP A 313 -12.41 -14.00 3.89
C ASP A 313 -12.41 -13.68 2.40
N SER A 314 -11.88 -12.52 2.00
CA SER A 314 -11.69 -12.16 0.59
C SER A 314 -10.76 -13.14 -0.11
N LEU A 315 -9.61 -13.49 0.49
CA LEU A 315 -8.68 -14.44 -0.12
C LEU A 315 -9.33 -15.82 -0.29
N ILE A 316 -10.03 -16.31 0.73
CA ILE A 316 -10.75 -17.60 0.68
C ILE A 316 -11.85 -17.55 -0.39
N TYR A 317 -12.58 -16.44 -0.50
CA TYR A 317 -13.59 -16.25 -1.53
C TYR A 317 -12.99 -16.33 -2.93
N LEU A 318 -11.87 -15.63 -3.19
CA LEU A 318 -11.19 -15.67 -4.49
C LEU A 318 -10.71 -17.08 -4.86
N VAL A 319 -10.18 -17.86 -3.89
CA VAL A 319 -9.80 -19.27 -4.09
C VAL A 319 -11.00 -20.10 -4.54
N LYS A 320 -12.14 -19.93 -3.84
CA LYS A 320 -13.36 -20.70 -4.09
C LYS A 320 -14.06 -20.30 -5.39
N GLN A 321 -13.93 -19.04 -5.81
CA GLN A 321 -14.55 -18.52 -7.02
C GLN A 321 -13.85 -19.04 -8.28
N ASP A 322 -12.53 -18.85 -8.38
CA ASP A 322 -11.73 -19.37 -9.48
C ASP A 322 -10.29 -19.59 -9.02
N ARG A 323 -10.01 -20.83 -8.64
CA ARG A 323 -8.70 -21.30 -8.20
C ARG A 323 -7.58 -20.92 -9.17
N LYS A 324 -7.75 -21.18 -10.47
CA LYS A 324 -6.70 -21.02 -11.47
C LYS A 324 -6.43 -19.53 -11.71
N ALA A 325 -7.49 -18.74 -11.81
CA ALA A 325 -7.36 -17.30 -11.94
C ALA A 325 -6.74 -16.65 -10.70
N LEU A 326 -7.01 -17.15 -9.49
CA LEU A 326 -6.31 -16.68 -8.28
C LEU A 326 -4.81 -17.00 -8.34
N LEU A 327 -4.42 -18.24 -8.66
CA LEU A 327 -3.01 -18.62 -8.75
C LEU A 327 -2.26 -17.76 -9.78
N TYR A 328 -2.92 -17.45 -10.90
CA TYR A 328 -2.38 -16.50 -11.86
C TYR A 328 -2.31 -15.08 -11.29
N ALA A 329 -3.37 -14.59 -10.62
CA ALA A 329 -3.40 -13.25 -10.03
C ALA A 329 -2.32 -13.03 -8.96
N LEU A 330 -1.95 -14.07 -8.19
CA LEU A 330 -0.86 -14.01 -7.21
C LEU A 330 0.51 -13.67 -7.82
N SER A 331 0.70 -13.89 -9.13
CA SER A 331 1.93 -13.51 -9.85
C SER A 331 2.04 -11.99 -10.12
N TYR A 332 0.93 -11.25 -10.01
CA TYR A 332 0.88 -9.79 -10.20
C TYR A 332 1.34 -8.99 -8.96
N LEU A 333 1.74 -9.66 -7.89
CA LEU A 333 2.24 -9.04 -6.65
C LEU A 333 3.75 -8.76 -6.67
N GLN A 334 4.42 -8.85 -7.83
CA GLN A 334 5.87 -8.64 -7.94
C GLN A 334 6.33 -7.24 -7.56
N ASP A 335 5.45 -6.25 -7.70
CA ASP A 335 5.65 -4.84 -7.34
C ASP A 335 5.41 -4.56 -5.85
N GLN A 336 4.80 -5.50 -5.12
CA GLN A 336 4.52 -5.34 -3.70
C GLN A 336 5.76 -5.63 -2.85
N PRO A 337 5.88 -5.00 -1.66
CA PRO A 337 6.95 -5.31 -0.72
C PRO A 337 7.05 -6.81 -0.40
N GLU A 338 8.28 -7.34 -0.26
CA GLU A 338 8.53 -8.78 -0.07
C GLU A 338 7.72 -9.39 1.06
N TRP A 339 7.58 -8.69 2.18
CA TRP A 339 6.82 -9.17 3.33
C TRP A 339 5.32 -9.34 3.03
N VAL A 340 4.74 -8.45 2.22
CA VAL A 340 3.32 -8.47 1.79
C VAL A 340 3.11 -9.55 0.73
N ARG A 341 3.93 -9.53 -0.33
CA ARG A 341 3.87 -10.51 -1.43
C ARG A 341 4.01 -11.92 -0.88
N HIS A 342 5.00 -12.16 -0.02
CA HIS A 342 5.23 -13.48 0.58
C HIS A 342 4.04 -13.91 1.44
N ALA A 343 3.52 -13.03 2.31
CA ALA A 343 2.35 -13.33 3.13
C ALA A 343 1.14 -13.78 2.30
N ILE A 344 0.79 -13.02 1.26
CA ILE A 344 -0.40 -13.28 0.45
C ILE A 344 -0.22 -14.52 -0.43
N GLN A 345 0.95 -14.70 -1.05
CA GLN A 345 1.21 -15.88 -1.88
C GLN A 345 1.21 -17.18 -1.06
N VAL A 346 1.80 -17.16 0.14
CA VAL A 346 1.80 -18.31 1.05
C VAL A 346 0.39 -18.56 1.58
N ALA A 347 -0.33 -17.53 2.02
CA ALA A 347 -1.71 -17.65 2.49
C ALA A 347 -2.65 -18.15 1.41
N GLY A 348 -2.51 -17.67 0.17
CA GLY A 348 -3.33 -18.09 -0.97
C GLY A 348 -3.06 -19.55 -1.36
N SER A 349 -1.78 -19.95 -1.39
CA SER A 349 -1.40 -21.35 -1.66
C SER A 349 -1.86 -22.29 -0.54
N LEU A 350 -1.80 -21.85 0.72
CA LEU A 350 -2.31 -22.60 1.86
C LEU A 350 -3.84 -22.77 1.79
N ALA A 351 -4.55 -21.67 1.52
CA ALA A 351 -6.00 -21.70 1.34
C ALA A 351 -6.39 -22.64 0.20
N ASP A 352 -5.69 -22.59 -0.94
CA ASP A 352 -5.89 -23.52 -2.06
C ASP A 352 -5.74 -24.99 -1.63
N MET A 353 -4.62 -25.35 -0.97
CA MET A 353 -4.38 -26.71 -0.49
C MET A 353 -5.41 -27.19 0.54
N ILE A 354 -5.88 -26.31 1.44
CA ILE A 354 -6.90 -26.67 2.42
C ILE A 354 -8.25 -26.85 1.73
N VAL A 355 -8.66 -25.90 0.88
CA VAL A 355 -9.97 -25.94 0.20
C VAL A 355 -10.10 -27.15 -0.72
N LEU A 356 -9.03 -27.56 -1.41
CA LEU A 356 -9.07 -28.78 -2.23
C LEU A 356 -9.25 -30.07 -1.40
N ARG A 357 -8.71 -30.10 -0.17
CA ARG A 357 -8.85 -31.25 0.73
C ARG A 357 -10.20 -31.24 1.46
N ASP A 358 -10.59 -30.09 1.98
CA ASP A 358 -11.80 -29.87 2.76
C ASP A 358 -12.29 -28.41 2.61
N PRO A 359 -13.25 -28.16 1.70
CA PRO A 359 -13.83 -26.82 1.47
C PRO A 359 -14.53 -26.21 2.70
N TYR A 360 -14.89 -27.03 3.69
CA TYR A 360 -15.64 -26.65 4.89
C TYR A 360 -14.80 -26.72 6.16
N SER A 361 -13.47 -26.82 6.03
CA SER A 361 -12.57 -26.93 7.17
C SER A 361 -12.79 -25.79 8.17
N PRO A 362 -13.12 -26.09 9.44
CA PRO A 362 -13.36 -25.06 10.47
C PRO A 362 -12.07 -24.30 10.83
N HIS A 363 -10.91 -24.81 10.43
CA HIS A 363 -9.60 -24.19 10.69
C HIS A 363 -9.12 -23.28 9.55
N LEU A 364 -9.78 -23.30 8.38
CA LEU A 364 -9.31 -22.58 7.19
C LEU A 364 -9.12 -21.09 7.47
N ARG A 365 -10.16 -20.44 7.99
CA ARG A 365 -10.18 -18.99 8.23
C ARG A 365 -9.06 -18.55 9.16
N GLU A 366 -8.94 -19.20 10.30
CA GLU A 366 -7.94 -18.87 11.33
C GLU A 366 -6.51 -19.12 10.85
N THR A 367 -6.28 -20.20 10.09
CA THR A 367 -4.94 -20.52 9.59
C THR A 367 -4.51 -19.55 8.48
N VAL A 368 -5.46 -19.13 7.62
CA VAL A 368 -5.20 -18.10 6.60
C VAL A 368 -4.91 -16.76 7.25
N ALA A 369 -5.67 -16.35 8.28
CA ALA A 369 -5.40 -15.13 9.04
C ALA A 369 -3.99 -15.13 9.66
N GLY A 370 -3.61 -16.23 10.34
CA GLY A 370 -2.26 -16.37 10.90
C GLY A 370 -1.17 -16.34 9.83
N THR A 371 -1.45 -16.92 8.65
CA THR A 371 -0.51 -16.91 7.52
C THR A 371 -0.41 -15.53 6.85
N LEU A 372 -1.45 -14.71 6.83
CA LEU A 372 -1.33 -13.31 6.37
C LEU A 372 -0.47 -12.46 7.32
N MET A 373 -0.46 -12.80 8.61
CA MET A 373 0.26 -12.05 9.64
C MET A 373 1.73 -12.46 9.82
N HIS A 374 2.13 -13.67 9.38
CA HIS A 374 3.40 -14.27 9.81
C HIS A 374 4.68 -13.48 9.45
N THR A 375 4.64 -12.59 8.45
CA THR A 375 5.78 -11.71 8.10
C THR A 375 5.64 -10.28 8.63
N MET A 376 4.49 -9.93 9.20
CA MET A 376 4.15 -8.55 9.58
C MET A 376 5.03 -8.02 10.72
N GLY A 377 5.74 -8.91 11.42
CA GLY A 377 6.77 -8.51 12.38
C GLY A 377 7.99 -7.85 11.76
N LYS A 378 8.33 -8.14 10.49
CA LYS A 378 9.58 -7.63 9.89
C LYS A 378 9.60 -6.10 9.80
N PRO A 379 8.53 -5.42 9.33
CA PRO A 379 8.49 -3.97 9.33
C PRO A 379 8.47 -3.35 10.74
N LEU A 380 8.02 -4.08 11.77
CA LEU A 380 8.02 -3.61 13.16
C LEU A 380 9.42 -3.52 13.77
N LEU A 381 10.42 -4.15 13.14
CA LEU A 381 11.83 -4.12 13.56
C LEU A 381 12.64 -2.99 12.91
N MET A 382 12.05 -2.25 11.96
CA MET A 382 12.78 -1.20 11.25
C MET A 382 13.24 -0.12 12.23
N SER A 383 14.53 0.20 12.14
CA SER A 383 15.26 1.06 13.05
C SER A 383 16.50 1.60 12.35
N GLU A 384 17.29 2.44 13.00
CA GLU A 384 18.57 2.90 12.45
C GLU A 384 19.50 1.73 12.08
N LYS A 385 19.46 0.60 12.81
CA LYS A 385 20.26 -0.60 12.51
C LYS A 385 19.68 -1.45 11.37
N LEU A 386 18.39 -1.30 11.08
CA LEU A 386 17.67 -1.98 9.99
C LEU A 386 16.79 -0.94 9.27
N PRO A 387 17.39 -0.02 8.49
CA PRO A 387 16.67 1.12 7.92
C PRO A 387 15.78 0.71 6.74
N SER A 388 16.03 -0.45 6.13
CA SER A 388 15.30 -0.94 4.98
C SER A 388 15.13 -2.47 5.00
N LEU A 389 14.02 -2.94 4.44
CA LEU A 389 13.77 -4.35 4.12
C LEU A 389 14.10 -4.70 2.66
N LYS A 390 14.73 -3.77 1.92
CA LYS A 390 15.13 -3.97 0.53
C LYS A 390 16.30 -4.98 0.44
N ALA A 391 16.59 -5.42 -0.79
CA ALA A 391 17.64 -6.38 -1.05
C ALA A 391 19.03 -5.89 -0.57
N ASN A 392 19.93 -6.82 -0.26
CA ASN A 392 21.31 -6.62 0.21
C ASN A 392 21.49 -6.31 1.72
N MET A 393 20.79 -7.04 2.58
CA MET A 393 21.00 -6.96 4.02
C MET A 393 22.33 -7.57 4.48
N THR A 394 22.99 -6.88 5.41
CA THR A 394 24.19 -7.33 6.12
C THR A 394 23.87 -8.48 7.08
N PRO A 395 24.87 -9.30 7.50
CA PRO A 395 24.63 -10.35 8.49
C PRO A 395 23.99 -9.85 9.80
N PRO A 396 24.41 -8.71 10.41
CA PRO A 396 23.74 -8.16 11.58
C PRO A 396 22.27 -7.78 11.34
N GLN A 397 21.94 -7.23 10.16
CA GLN A 397 20.55 -6.93 9.80
C GLN A 397 19.69 -8.20 9.68
N LYS A 398 20.27 -9.28 9.15
CA LYS A 398 19.59 -10.59 9.10
C LYS A 398 19.33 -11.16 10.49
N GLU A 399 20.26 -10.97 11.43
CA GLU A 399 20.09 -11.40 12.81
C GLU A 399 18.95 -10.66 13.50
N ILE A 400 18.86 -9.33 13.33
CA ILE A 400 17.74 -8.53 13.86
C ILE A 400 16.40 -9.07 13.35
N LEU A 401 16.32 -9.45 12.08
CA LEU A 401 15.09 -9.97 11.47
C LEU A 401 14.60 -11.30 12.06
N LEU A 402 15.43 -12.08 12.74
CA LEU A 402 14.98 -13.31 13.41
C LEU A 402 13.97 -12.99 14.52
N GLY A 403 14.12 -11.85 15.19
CA GLY A 403 13.21 -11.39 16.26
C GLY A 403 11.84 -10.90 15.79
N HIS A 404 11.48 -11.04 14.50
CA HIS A 404 10.24 -10.47 13.99
C HIS A 404 9.00 -11.16 14.55
N VAL A 405 9.09 -12.45 14.84
CA VAL A 405 7.99 -13.22 15.45
C VAL A 405 7.68 -12.66 16.83
N ASP A 406 8.69 -12.56 17.69
CA ASP A 406 8.53 -12.02 19.05
C ASP A 406 8.04 -10.57 19.03
N LYS A 407 8.58 -9.75 18.12
CA LYS A 407 8.14 -8.36 17.99
C LYS A 407 6.67 -8.25 17.59
N LEU A 408 6.20 -9.12 16.71
CA LEU A 408 4.79 -9.17 16.33
C LEU A 408 3.92 -9.62 17.51
N LEU A 409 4.32 -10.68 18.22
CA LEU A 409 3.59 -11.22 19.39
C LEU A 409 3.50 -10.19 20.53
N GLU A 410 4.61 -9.51 20.85
CA GLU A 410 4.65 -8.39 21.81
C GLU A 410 3.65 -7.31 21.39
N LYS A 411 3.67 -6.93 20.11
CA LYS A 411 2.86 -5.83 19.60
C LYS A 411 1.37 -6.15 19.59
N ILE A 412 0.95 -7.34 19.14
CA ILE A 412 -0.46 -7.72 19.15
C ILE A 412 -1.02 -7.83 20.57
N THR A 413 -0.20 -8.32 21.51
CA THR A 413 -0.56 -8.40 22.92
C THR A 413 -0.74 -7.01 23.52
N ALA A 414 0.16 -6.08 23.21
CA ALA A 414 0.07 -4.68 23.64
C ALA A 414 -1.16 -3.95 23.06
N LEU A 415 -1.68 -4.40 21.92
CA LEU A 415 -2.91 -3.89 21.30
C LEU A 415 -4.18 -4.59 21.82
N GLY A 416 -4.05 -5.52 22.76
CA GLY A 416 -5.17 -6.25 23.37
C GLY A 416 -5.87 -7.25 22.45
N TRP A 417 -5.21 -7.69 21.38
CA TRP A 417 -5.78 -8.70 20.47
C TRP A 417 -5.28 -10.10 20.82
N TYR A 418 -6.22 -11.03 20.94
CA TYR A 418 -5.97 -12.42 21.33
C TYR A 418 -6.48 -13.34 20.20
N PRO A 419 -5.61 -13.71 19.25
CA PRO A 419 -6.00 -14.59 18.15
C PRO A 419 -6.42 -15.98 18.63
N SER A 420 -7.18 -16.70 17.79
CA SER A 420 -7.45 -18.12 18.04
C SER A 420 -6.17 -18.94 18.13
N LYS A 421 -6.24 -20.12 18.73
CA LYS A 421 -5.10 -21.04 18.81
C LYS A 421 -4.49 -21.35 17.44
N GLY A 422 -5.32 -21.59 16.42
CA GLY A 422 -4.84 -21.92 15.08
C GLY A 422 -4.11 -20.75 14.41
N CYS A 423 -4.64 -19.53 14.55
CA CYS A 423 -3.99 -18.32 14.07
C CYS A 423 -2.65 -18.07 14.80
N LEU A 424 -2.66 -18.18 16.13
CA LEU A 424 -1.49 -17.98 16.97
C LEU A 424 -0.37 -19.00 16.70
N ASP A 425 -0.72 -20.28 16.54
CA ASP A 425 0.25 -21.34 16.25
C ASP A 425 0.99 -21.06 14.94
N ILE A 426 0.31 -20.57 13.89
CA ILE A 426 0.99 -20.16 12.65
C ILE A 426 1.87 -18.94 12.87
N ILE A 427 1.37 -17.88 13.52
CA ILE A 427 2.14 -16.65 13.75
C ILE A 427 3.45 -16.96 14.48
N ARG A 428 3.38 -17.81 15.52
CA ARG A 428 4.50 -18.19 16.36
C ARG A 428 5.46 -19.16 15.67
N ASP A 429 4.92 -20.19 15.01
CA ASP A 429 5.72 -21.37 14.64
C ASP A 429 6.03 -21.47 13.13
N ALA A 430 5.58 -20.53 12.28
CA ALA A 430 5.78 -20.63 10.83
C ALA A 430 7.25 -20.62 10.37
N ASN A 431 8.21 -20.26 11.23
CA ASN A 431 9.64 -20.29 10.94
C ASN A 431 10.37 -21.48 11.63
N GLU A 432 9.64 -22.32 12.36
CA GLU A 432 10.17 -23.55 12.95
C GLU A 432 10.43 -24.60 11.86
N LEU A 433 11.39 -25.50 12.11
CA LEU A 433 11.81 -26.55 11.17
C LEU A 433 11.79 -27.91 11.87
N LEU A 434 11.63 -28.99 11.12
CA LEU A 434 11.40 -30.32 11.70
C LEU A 434 12.55 -30.81 12.61
N ASP A 435 13.78 -30.36 12.35
CA ASP A 435 14.98 -30.71 13.13
C ASP A 435 15.24 -29.79 14.33
N GLY A 436 14.40 -28.78 14.57
CA GLY A 436 14.58 -27.81 15.64
C GLY A 436 15.57 -26.67 15.33
N SER A 437 16.12 -26.60 14.10
CA SER A 437 17.00 -25.50 13.68
C SER A 437 16.25 -24.20 13.34
N GLY A 438 14.92 -24.25 13.36
CA GLY A 438 14.04 -23.09 13.17
C GLY A 438 13.98 -22.17 14.40
N TYR A 439 13.10 -21.17 14.34
CA TYR A 439 12.96 -20.14 15.36
C TYR A 439 11.49 -19.70 15.51
N PRO A 440 11.09 -19.07 16.63
CA PRO A 440 11.94 -18.60 17.76
C PRO A 440 12.25 -19.63 18.85
N ALA A 441 11.48 -20.71 18.97
CA ALA A 441 11.57 -21.66 20.08
C ALA A 441 12.39 -22.92 19.77
N GLY A 442 12.76 -23.16 18.50
CA GLY A 442 13.56 -24.32 18.09
C GLY A 442 12.76 -25.63 18.20
N LYS A 443 11.47 -25.57 17.88
CA LYS A 443 10.55 -26.70 18.01
C LYS A 443 10.88 -27.80 17.01
N THR A 444 10.76 -29.03 17.47
CA THR A 444 10.96 -30.23 16.64
C THR A 444 9.67 -30.71 16.00
N ALA A 445 9.77 -31.65 15.06
CA ALA A 445 8.63 -32.19 14.31
C ALA A 445 7.42 -32.61 15.17
N ASP A 446 7.63 -33.17 16.36
CA ASP A 446 6.55 -33.67 17.22
C ASP A 446 5.76 -32.54 17.92
N GLU A 447 6.35 -31.35 18.01
CA GLU A 447 5.76 -30.17 18.64
C GLU A 447 5.02 -29.27 17.64
N LEU A 448 5.21 -29.52 16.33
CA LEU A 448 4.64 -28.73 15.25
C LEU A 448 3.33 -29.32 14.76
N SER A 449 2.29 -28.47 14.66
CA SER A 449 1.01 -28.86 14.08
C SER A 449 1.15 -29.20 12.59
N SER A 450 0.26 -30.05 12.07
CA SER A 450 0.22 -30.39 10.65
C SER A 450 0.09 -29.15 9.75
N LEU A 451 -0.63 -28.12 10.20
CA LEU A 451 -0.78 -26.85 9.48
C LEU A 451 0.51 -26.02 9.47
N VAL A 452 1.26 -25.98 10.58
CA VAL A 452 2.58 -25.32 10.62
C VAL A 452 3.58 -26.02 9.70
N LYS A 453 3.62 -27.36 9.70
CA LYS A 453 4.45 -28.14 8.76
C LYS A 453 4.11 -27.80 7.31
N ARG A 454 2.82 -27.67 7.00
CA ARG A 454 2.33 -27.28 5.67
C ARG A 454 2.77 -25.87 5.27
N VAL A 455 2.56 -24.90 6.15
CA VAL A 455 3.00 -23.51 5.92
C VAL A 455 4.51 -23.46 5.70
N SER A 456 5.29 -24.22 6.46
CA SER A 456 6.76 -24.23 6.35
C SER A 456 7.24 -24.70 4.97
N VAL A 457 6.63 -25.74 4.39
CA VAL A 457 6.93 -26.21 3.02
C VAL A 457 6.54 -25.16 1.98
N ILE A 458 5.31 -24.61 2.07
CA ILE A 458 4.83 -23.59 1.12
C ILE A 458 5.75 -22.34 1.17
N LYS A 459 6.12 -21.90 2.37
CA LYS A 459 7.05 -20.79 2.57
C LYS A 459 8.42 -21.08 1.98
N ALA A 460 8.96 -22.27 2.19
CA ALA A 460 10.26 -22.65 1.63
C ALA A 460 10.24 -22.58 0.10
N VAL A 461 9.25 -23.20 -0.54
CA VAL A 461 9.08 -23.14 -2.00
C VAL A 461 8.96 -21.69 -2.48
N ASN A 462 8.04 -20.90 -1.89
CA ASN A 462 7.85 -19.49 -2.29
C ASN A 462 9.13 -18.66 -2.14
N LYS A 463 9.85 -18.85 -1.03
CA LYS A 463 11.12 -18.17 -0.74
C LYS A 463 12.21 -18.49 -1.75
N TYR A 464 12.26 -19.71 -2.28
CA TYR A 464 13.25 -20.10 -3.28
C TYR A 464 12.88 -19.70 -4.70
N THR A 465 11.58 -19.61 -5.03
CA THR A 465 11.13 -19.23 -6.38
C THR A 465 11.10 -17.71 -6.62
N HIS A 466 11.44 -16.90 -5.61
CA HIS A 466 11.46 -15.44 -5.71
C HIS A 466 12.82 -14.86 -5.29
N GLY A 467 13.27 -13.82 -6.01
CA GLY A 467 14.51 -13.12 -5.67
C GLY A 467 14.40 -12.39 -4.34
N ARG A 468 15.44 -12.46 -3.51
CA ARG A 468 15.48 -11.80 -2.19
C ARG A 468 16.91 -11.58 -1.72
N ASN A 469 17.19 -10.45 -1.06
CA ASN A 469 18.47 -10.18 -0.40
C ASN A 469 19.72 -10.43 -1.27
N GLY A 470 19.65 -10.07 -2.56
CA GLY A 470 20.72 -10.31 -3.53
C GLY A 470 20.82 -11.75 -4.06
N VAL A 471 19.96 -12.66 -3.59
CA VAL A 471 19.87 -14.04 -4.07
C VAL A 471 18.85 -14.11 -5.21
N PRO A 472 19.25 -14.60 -6.40
CA PRO A 472 18.32 -14.76 -7.52
C PRO A 472 17.30 -15.88 -7.24
N PRO A 473 16.10 -15.82 -7.86
CA PRO A 473 15.13 -16.89 -7.77
C PRO A 473 15.66 -18.18 -8.41
N ARG A 474 15.23 -19.31 -7.86
CA ARG A 474 15.37 -20.65 -8.46
C ARG A 474 14.17 -20.96 -9.35
N THR A 475 14.36 -21.86 -10.31
CA THR A 475 13.22 -22.45 -11.01
C THR A 475 12.36 -23.26 -10.02
N PRO A 476 11.05 -23.46 -10.27
CA PRO A 476 10.21 -24.29 -9.41
C PRO A 476 10.80 -25.69 -9.18
N LEU A 477 11.31 -26.33 -10.23
CA LEU A 477 11.94 -27.65 -10.13
C LEU A 477 13.17 -27.64 -9.20
N ASP A 478 14.02 -26.62 -9.30
CA ASP A 478 15.20 -26.52 -8.43
C ASP A 478 14.83 -26.18 -6.99
N ALA A 479 13.76 -25.41 -6.78
CA ALA A 479 13.21 -25.17 -5.45
C ALA A 479 12.66 -26.47 -4.84
N TYR A 480 11.91 -27.26 -5.60
CA TYR A 480 11.40 -28.56 -5.16
C TYR A 480 12.53 -29.53 -4.81
N ARG A 481 13.56 -29.64 -5.67
CA ARG A 481 14.75 -30.47 -5.39
C ARG A 481 15.42 -30.04 -4.09
N TRP A 482 15.63 -28.75 -3.90
CA TRP A 482 16.25 -28.25 -2.68
C TRP A 482 15.43 -28.61 -1.44
N VAL A 483 14.10 -28.41 -1.45
CA VAL A 483 13.25 -28.79 -0.31
C VAL A 483 13.25 -30.32 -0.10
N HIS A 484 13.28 -31.11 -1.18
CA HIS A 484 13.33 -32.56 -1.13
C HIS A 484 14.64 -33.10 -0.54
N GLU A 485 15.77 -32.49 -0.89
CA GLU A 485 17.11 -32.83 -0.38
C GLU A 485 17.31 -32.40 1.09
N ASN A 486 16.44 -31.54 1.61
CA ASN A 486 16.43 -31.09 3.00
C ASN A 486 15.23 -31.67 3.77
N ASP A 487 15.02 -32.98 3.65
CA ASP A 487 13.90 -33.71 4.28
C ASP A 487 13.99 -33.78 5.82
N ALA A 488 15.17 -33.53 6.40
CA ALA A 488 15.33 -33.27 7.83
C ALA A 488 14.69 -31.95 8.27
N LEU A 489 14.53 -30.97 7.37
CA LEU A 489 13.97 -29.65 7.67
C LEU A 489 12.48 -29.55 7.32
N PHE A 490 12.04 -30.27 6.28
CA PHE A 490 10.72 -30.11 5.66
C PHE A 490 10.00 -31.44 5.44
N ASP A 491 8.68 -31.43 5.62
CA ASP A 491 7.86 -32.64 5.47
C ASP A 491 7.76 -33.05 3.99
N ARG A 492 8.36 -34.20 3.66
CA ARG A 492 8.40 -34.75 2.31
C ARG A 492 7.01 -35.11 1.77
N THR A 493 6.08 -35.54 2.61
CA THR A 493 4.72 -35.91 2.18
C THR A 493 3.98 -34.67 1.71
N ILE A 494 4.12 -33.56 2.45
CA ILE A 494 3.54 -32.26 2.09
C ILE A 494 4.17 -31.72 0.80
N LEU A 495 5.49 -31.86 0.62
CA LEU A 495 6.14 -31.46 -0.63
C LEU A 495 5.60 -32.25 -1.83
N ILE A 496 5.37 -33.56 -1.68
CA ILE A 496 4.79 -34.39 -2.75
C ILE A 496 3.36 -33.93 -3.06
N GLU A 497 2.53 -33.66 -2.05
CA GLU A 497 1.18 -33.08 -2.21
C GLU A 497 1.25 -31.76 -2.98
N TYR A 498 2.19 -30.88 -2.62
CA TYR A 498 2.43 -29.61 -3.31
C TYR A 498 2.78 -29.82 -4.79
N ILE A 499 3.74 -30.70 -5.11
CA ILE A 499 4.18 -30.96 -6.49
C ILE A 499 3.04 -31.57 -7.32
N GLN A 500 2.25 -32.48 -6.74
CA GLN A 500 1.09 -33.07 -7.43
C GLN A 500 0.03 -32.02 -7.77
N GLN A 501 -0.15 -31.01 -6.91
CA GLN A 501 -1.17 -29.98 -7.07
C GLN A 501 -0.78 -28.84 -8.03
N TYR A 502 0.50 -28.48 -8.06
CA TYR A 502 0.99 -27.33 -8.82
C TYR A 502 1.86 -27.70 -10.04
N GLY A 503 2.31 -28.96 -10.12
CA GLY A 503 3.15 -29.45 -11.21
C GLY A 503 4.53 -28.81 -11.26
N LEU A 504 5.26 -29.11 -12.33
CA LEU A 504 6.60 -28.56 -12.60
C LEU A 504 6.56 -27.19 -13.28
N TYR A 505 5.40 -26.81 -13.82
CA TYR A 505 5.15 -25.56 -14.53
C TYR A 505 3.98 -24.80 -13.88
N PRO A 506 4.12 -24.36 -12.62
CA PRO A 506 3.02 -23.79 -11.87
C PRO A 506 2.45 -22.54 -12.56
N ILE A 507 1.12 -22.38 -12.47
CA ILE A 507 0.40 -21.19 -12.95
C ILE A 507 1.06 -19.92 -12.39
N GLY A 508 1.19 -18.89 -13.23
CA GLY A 508 1.89 -17.65 -12.89
C GLY A 508 3.41 -17.69 -13.11
N SER A 509 3.98 -18.82 -13.57
CA SER A 509 5.40 -18.88 -13.96
C SER A 509 5.63 -18.39 -15.38
N LEU A 510 6.79 -17.77 -15.64
CA LEU A 510 7.21 -17.40 -16.98
C LEU A 510 7.93 -18.58 -17.65
N ALA A 511 7.41 -19.04 -18.79
CA ALA A 511 7.96 -20.13 -19.57
C ALA A 511 8.65 -19.62 -20.84
N LYS A 512 9.76 -20.28 -21.20
CA LYS A 512 10.45 -20.10 -22.48
C LYS A 512 10.10 -21.24 -23.43
N PHE A 513 9.80 -20.88 -24.67
CA PHE A 513 9.51 -21.81 -25.75
C PHE A 513 10.64 -21.83 -26.79
N SER A 514 10.76 -22.95 -27.50
CA SER A 514 11.88 -23.23 -28.41
C SER A 514 12.01 -22.28 -29.60
N ARG A 515 10.94 -21.59 -30.02
CA ARG A 515 10.99 -20.54 -31.05
C ARG A 515 11.28 -19.14 -30.49
N GLY A 516 11.76 -19.05 -29.25
CA GLY A 516 12.15 -17.79 -28.63
C GLY A 516 11.01 -17.00 -27.98
N PHE A 517 9.80 -17.54 -27.90
CA PHE A 517 8.69 -16.89 -27.20
C PHE A 517 8.79 -17.07 -25.69
N LEU A 518 8.40 -16.02 -24.97
CA LEU A 518 8.15 -16.05 -23.53
C LEU A 518 6.65 -15.93 -23.28
N ALA A 519 6.13 -16.80 -22.42
CA ALA A 519 4.71 -16.81 -22.10
C ALA A 519 4.46 -17.18 -20.63
N TRP A 520 3.51 -16.50 -19.99
CA TRP A 520 3.07 -16.83 -18.64
C TRP A 520 2.12 -18.02 -18.67
N ILE A 521 2.32 -18.98 -17.77
CA ILE A 521 1.40 -20.11 -17.63
C ILE A 521 0.11 -19.62 -16.97
N MET A 522 -1.02 -19.76 -17.67
CA MET A 522 -2.36 -19.39 -17.17
C MET A 522 -3.15 -20.60 -16.69
N ASP A 523 -2.95 -21.76 -17.32
CA ASP A 523 -3.63 -22.99 -16.96
C ASP A 523 -2.75 -24.23 -17.17
N ILE A 524 -3.01 -25.28 -16.40
CA ILE A 524 -2.39 -26.61 -16.45
C ILE A 524 -3.46 -27.72 -16.42
N ASP A 525 -3.13 -28.87 -17.01
CA ASP A 525 -3.93 -30.08 -16.89
C ASP A 525 -3.71 -30.80 -15.54
N ASN A 526 -4.40 -31.94 -15.34
CA ASN A 526 -4.27 -32.76 -14.14
C ASN A 526 -2.90 -33.43 -13.96
N LYS A 527 -2.02 -33.36 -14.96
CA LYS A 527 -0.62 -33.83 -14.90
C LYS A 527 0.36 -32.67 -14.68
N GLY A 528 -0.14 -31.43 -14.56
CA GLY A 528 0.68 -30.24 -14.38
C GLY A 528 1.35 -29.75 -15.67
N ILE A 529 0.83 -30.12 -16.84
CA ILE A 529 1.31 -29.66 -18.14
C ILE A 529 0.51 -28.42 -18.56
N PRO A 530 1.17 -27.34 -19.05
CA PRO A 530 0.47 -26.15 -19.50
C PRO A 530 -0.59 -26.41 -20.58
N THR A 531 -1.79 -25.88 -20.38
CA THR A 531 -2.90 -25.94 -21.34
C THR A 531 -3.28 -24.58 -21.90
N GLN A 532 -2.92 -23.49 -21.20
CA GLN A 532 -3.12 -22.12 -21.65
C GLN A 532 -1.94 -21.25 -21.22
N VAL A 533 -1.47 -20.40 -22.12
CA VAL A 533 -0.38 -19.45 -21.86
C VAL A 533 -0.68 -18.08 -22.42
N HIS A 534 -0.19 -17.04 -21.73
CA HIS A 534 -0.20 -15.67 -22.21
C HIS A 534 1.18 -15.32 -22.78
N VAL A 535 1.30 -15.26 -24.10
CA VAL A 535 2.53 -14.89 -24.82
C VAL A 535 2.75 -13.38 -24.72
N VAL A 536 3.89 -12.99 -24.16
CA VAL A 536 4.20 -11.59 -23.86
C VAL A 536 5.38 -11.01 -24.65
N LYS A 537 6.28 -11.87 -25.14
CA LYS A 537 7.50 -11.42 -25.81
C LYS A 537 8.06 -12.48 -26.76
N ASN A 538 8.71 -12.04 -27.83
CA ASN A 538 9.57 -12.88 -28.65
C ASN A 538 11.01 -12.36 -28.58
N LEU A 539 11.96 -13.22 -28.20
CA LEU A 539 13.37 -12.87 -28.04
C LEU A 539 14.06 -12.51 -29.35
N THR A 540 13.47 -12.87 -30.50
CA THR A 540 13.94 -12.46 -31.83
C THR A 540 13.62 -10.99 -32.12
N PHE A 541 12.53 -10.47 -31.53
CA PHE A 541 12.05 -9.11 -31.72
C PHE A 541 11.92 -8.41 -30.37
N ILE A 542 13.07 -7.97 -29.83
CA ILE A 542 13.22 -7.52 -28.43
C ILE A 542 12.27 -6.36 -28.06
N ASP A 543 11.93 -5.51 -29.03
CA ASP A 543 11.07 -4.33 -28.83
C ASP A 543 9.57 -4.63 -29.02
N THR A 544 9.21 -5.82 -29.50
CA THR A 544 7.80 -6.18 -29.73
C THR A 544 7.18 -6.72 -28.45
N ARG A 545 6.18 -6.01 -27.94
CA ARG A 545 5.26 -6.55 -26.93
C ARG A 545 4.16 -7.35 -27.61
N ILE A 546 3.89 -8.52 -27.06
CA ILE A 546 2.81 -9.40 -27.52
C ILE A 546 1.78 -9.46 -26.40
N ASP A 547 0.51 -9.53 -26.76
CA ASP A 547 -0.60 -9.71 -25.82
C ASP A 547 -1.57 -10.72 -26.45
N ILE A 548 -1.17 -12.00 -26.40
CA ILE A 548 -1.90 -13.10 -27.03
C ILE A 548 -2.01 -14.25 -26.06
N VAL A 549 -3.24 -14.68 -25.79
CA VAL A 549 -3.52 -15.91 -25.05
C VAL A 549 -3.63 -17.07 -26.03
N LEU A 550 -2.82 -18.11 -25.85
CA LEU A 550 -2.83 -19.34 -26.64
C LEU A 550 -3.28 -20.53 -25.79
N SER A 551 -4.02 -21.43 -26.42
CA SER A 551 -4.37 -22.73 -25.85
C SER A 551 -3.42 -23.83 -26.35
N SER A 552 -3.45 -25.01 -25.74
CA SER A 552 -2.55 -26.13 -26.07
C SER A 552 -2.61 -26.56 -27.53
N THR A 553 -3.74 -26.36 -28.23
CA THR A 553 -3.88 -26.65 -29.67
C THR A 553 -2.99 -25.76 -30.55
N ASP A 554 -2.63 -24.58 -30.04
CA ASP A 554 -1.90 -23.55 -30.77
C ASP A 554 -0.42 -23.47 -30.40
N PHE A 555 0.06 -24.30 -29.46
CA PHE A 555 1.46 -24.23 -28.98
C PHE A 555 2.48 -24.50 -30.09
N MET A 556 2.08 -25.22 -31.15
CA MET A 556 2.93 -25.41 -32.34
C MET A 556 3.39 -24.09 -32.97
N GLN A 557 2.63 -23.00 -32.79
CA GLN A 557 3.00 -21.66 -33.27
C GLN A 557 4.24 -21.12 -32.54
N ILE A 558 4.35 -21.36 -31.23
CA ILE A 558 5.45 -20.89 -30.36
C ILE A 558 6.53 -21.95 -30.09
N GLY A 559 6.29 -23.21 -30.49
CA GLY A 559 7.22 -24.34 -30.40
C GLY A 559 7.05 -25.16 -29.11
N ARG A 560 7.99 -26.09 -28.86
CA ARG A 560 7.99 -26.88 -27.60
C ARG A 560 8.37 -26.03 -26.39
N LEU A 561 7.79 -26.35 -25.24
CA LEU A 561 8.18 -25.82 -23.94
C LEU A 561 9.61 -26.21 -23.61
N VAL A 562 10.47 -25.24 -23.29
CA VAL A 562 11.88 -25.47 -22.93
C VAL A 562 12.03 -25.53 -21.41
N GLY A 563 11.36 -24.64 -20.68
CA GLY A 563 11.40 -24.61 -19.23
C GLY A 563 10.90 -23.28 -18.64
N ILE A 564 10.87 -23.20 -17.32
CA ILE A 564 10.59 -21.97 -16.58
C ILE A 564 11.86 -21.11 -16.49
N VAL A 565 11.68 -19.80 -16.64
CA VAL A 565 12.75 -18.81 -16.60
C VAL A 565 12.40 -17.66 -15.64
N SER A 566 13.41 -16.93 -15.16
CA SER A 566 13.17 -15.76 -14.32
C SER A 566 12.70 -14.57 -15.18
N PRO A 567 11.62 -13.87 -14.81
CA PRO A 567 11.17 -12.67 -15.53
C PRO A 567 12.23 -11.57 -15.57
N ASN A 568 13.02 -11.45 -14.50
CA ASN A 568 14.08 -10.45 -14.36
C ASN A 568 15.18 -10.60 -15.43
N ASP A 569 15.53 -11.84 -15.80
CA ASP A 569 16.57 -12.13 -16.81
C ASP A 569 16.19 -11.60 -18.19
N TYR A 570 14.90 -11.40 -18.45
CA TYR A 570 14.35 -11.01 -19.74
C TYR A 570 13.66 -9.64 -19.73
N ARG A 571 13.70 -8.93 -18.59
CA ARG A 571 13.01 -7.65 -18.34
C ARG A 571 11.51 -7.75 -18.70
N VAL A 572 10.88 -8.82 -18.23
CA VAL A 572 9.44 -9.06 -18.39
C VAL A 572 8.79 -8.83 -17.03
N GLU A 573 7.74 -8.01 -17.01
CA GLU A 573 6.91 -7.75 -15.83
C GLU A 573 5.45 -8.04 -16.19
N HIS A 574 4.63 -8.35 -15.19
CA HIS A 574 3.18 -8.31 -15.37
C HIS A 574 2.75 -6.84 -15.52
N LYS A 575 2.74 -6.33 -16.77
CA LYS A 575 2.24 -5.00 -17.11
C LYS A 575 1.08 -5.15 -18.09
N HIS A 576 -0.14 -5.03 -17.57
CA HIS A 576 -1.35 -4.74 -18.34
C HIS A 576 -2.08 -3.63 -17.67
#